data_AF-A0A381X8X5-F1
#
_entry.id   AF-A0A381X8X5-F1
#
_cell.length_a   1.000
_cell.length_b   1.000
_cell.length_c   1.000
_cell.angle_alpha   90.00
_cell.angle_beta   90.00
_cell.angle_gamma   90.00
#
_symmetry.space_group_name_H-M   'P 1'
#
loop_
_entity.id
_entity.type
_entity.pdbx_description
1 polymer ?
#
loop_
_entity_poly.entity_id
_entity_poly.type
_entity_poly.pdbx_seq_one_letter_code
_entity_poly.pdbx_strand_id
1 'polypeptide(L)'
;MTININGILLDLSTPKVMGILNITPDSFYDGGKFNSDKKILNKVDKMISQGADMIDIGGYSSRPGAKEVNIDNEIKRVLPVIELIKNKFNDIIISIDTFRSEVAIKAI
;
A
#
# COMPACT_ATOMS: atom_id res chain seq x y z
N MET A 1 4.95 23.83 4.80
CA MET A 1 4.57 23.09 6.03
C MET A 1 5.07 21.67 5.82
N THR A 2 5.74 21.05 6.80
CA THR A 2 6.28 19.70 6.64
C THR A 2 5.57 18.70 7.56
N ILE A 3 5.49 17.43 7.14
CA ILE A 3 5.10 16.30 7.99
C ILE A 3 6.30 15.35 8.10
N ASN A 4 6.58 14.85 9.29
CA ASN A 4 7.59 13.82 9.53
C ASN A 4 6.97 12.43 9.40
N ILE A 5 7.49 11.62 8.48
CA ILE A 5 7.09 10.24 8.23
C ILE A 5 8.33 9.36 8.41
N ASN A 6 8.47 8.76 9.59
CA ASN A 6 9.60 7.89 9.93
C ASN A 6 10.99 8.51 9.65
N GLY A 7 11.17 9.79 9.96
CA GLY A 7 12.40 10.54 9.73
C GLY A 7 12.48 11.24 8.36
N ILE A 8 11.57 10.94 7.44
CA ILE A 8 11.47 11.62 6.15
C ILE A 8 10.57 12.85 6.32
N LEU A 9 11.09 14.04 5.97
CA LEU A 9 10.32 15.28 5.98
C LEU A 9 9.65 15.49 4.62
N LEU A 10 8.34 15.32 4.55
CA LEU A 10 7.54 15.61 3.37
C LEU A 10 7.07 17.07 3.40
N ASP A 11 7.53 17.87 2.44
CA ASP A 11 7.07 19.26 2.28
C ASP A 11 5.73 19.33 1.55
N LEU A 12 4.75 19.95 2.19
CA LEU A 12 3.40 20.16 1.68
C LEU A 12 3.18 21.58 1.14
N SER A 13 4.26 22.29 0.78
CA SER A 13 4.16 23.59 0.08
C SER A 13 3.44 23.50 -1.27
N THR A 14 3.43 22.30 -1.88
CA THR A 14 2.65 21.95 -3.07
C THR A 14 1.77 20.73 -2.81
N PRO A 15 0.67 20.56 -3.56
CA PRO A 15 -0.15 19.36 -3.48
C PRO A 15 0.67 18.10 -3.74
N LYS A 16 0.38 17.06 -2.96
CA LYS A 16 1.01 15.74 -3.09
C LYS A 16 0.02 14.71 -3.61
N VAL A 17 0.52 13.77 -4.40
CA VAL A 17 -0.28 12.72 -5.01
C VAL A 17 -0.03 11.40 -4.30
N MET A 18 -1.11 10.80 -3.81
CA MET A 18 -1.12 9.49 -3.18
C MET A 18 -1.72 8.46 -4.14
N GLY A 19 -0.93 7.48 -4.55
CA GLY A 19 -1.35 6.38 -5.41
C GLY A 19 -2.06 5.29 -4.61
N ILE A 20 -3.30 4.96 -4.96
CA ILE A 20 -4.09 3.96 -4.23
C ILE A 20 -3.80 2.54 -4.77
N LEU A 21 -3.29 1.68 -3.89
CA LEU A 21 -3.01 0.26 -4.15
C LEU A 21 -3.89 -0.64 -3.29
N ASN A 22 -5.09 -0.95 -3.81
CA ASN A 22 -5.99 -1.92 -3.20
C ASN A 22 -5.54 -3.36 -3.44
N ILE A 23 -5.39 -4.14 -2.38
CA ILE A 23 -5.04 -5.56 -2.41
C ILE A 23 -6.31 -6.40 -2.26
N THR A 24 -6.89 -6.81 -3.39
CA THR A 24 -8.05 -7.72 -3.41
C THR A 24 -7.62 -9.15 -3.77
N PRO A 25 -8.34 -10.18 -3.28
CA PRO A 25 -8.06 -11.58 -3.64
C PRO A 25 -8.10 -11.81 -5.16
N ASP A 26 -9.10 -11.22 -5.82
CA ASP A 26 -9.37 -11.48 -7.24
C ASP A 26 -8.30 -10.87 -8.16
N SER A 27 -7.52 -9.89 -7.68
CA SER A 27 -6.51 -9.21 -8.51
C SER A 27 -5.18 -9.95 -8.61
N PHE A 28 -4.87 -10.81 -7.62
CA PHE A 28 -3.51 -11.29 -7.38
C PHE A 28 -3.38 -12.82 -7.27
N TYR A 29 -4.47 -13.58 -7.19
CA TYR A 29 -4.38 -15.03 -6.97
C TYR A 29 -4.32 -15.89 -8.26
N ASP A 30 -4.65 -15.35 -9.43
CA ASP A 30 -4.81 -16.12 -10.69
C ASP A 30 -3.51 -16.60 -11.38
N GLY A 31 -2.32 -16.25 -10.86
CA GLY A 31 -1.06 -16.49 -11.58
C GLY A 31 0.12 -16.98 -10.73
N GLY A 32 -0.11 -17.34 -9.47
CA GLY A 32 0.94 -17.67 -8.50
C GLY A 32 1.64 -16.42 -7.91
N LYS A 33 2.33 -16.61 -6.77
CA LYS A 33 2.96 -15.52 -5.98
C LYS A 33 3.93 -14.64 -6.78
N PHE A 34 4.75 -15.22 -7.66
CA PHE A 34 5.72 -14.44 -8.44
C PHE A 34 5.04 -13.52 -9.46
N ASN A 35 3.93 -13.96 -10.06
CA ASN A 35 3.18 -13.14 -11.02
C ASN A 35 2.42 -12.03 -10.29
N SER A 36 1.91 -12.27 -9.08
CA SER A 36 1.31 -11.22 -8.25
C SER A 36 2.32 -10.17 -7.85
N ASP A 37 3.50 -10.58 -7.38
CA ASP A 37 4.53 -9.65 -6.91
C ASP A 37 4.99 -8.74 -8.07
N LYS A 38 5.23 -9.30 -9.25
CA LYS A 38 5.59 -8.52 -10.44
C LYS A 38 4.48 -7.54 -10.86
N LYS A 39 3.21 -7.96 -10.81
CA LYS A 39 2.06 -7.08 -11.11
C LYS A 39 1.99 -5.91 -10.13
N ILE A 40 2.19 -6.17 -8.84
CA ILE A 40 2.22 -5.14 -7.78
C ILE A 40 3.35 -4.15 -8.05
N LEU A 41 4.58 -4.65 -8.22
CA LEU A 41 5.74 -3.81 -8.47
C LEU A 41 5.59 -2.96 -9.73
N ASN A 42 5.10 -3.54 -10.83
CA ASN A 42 4.84 -2.78 -12.07
C ASN A 42 3.77 -1.69 -11.88
N LYS A 43 2.75 -1.96 -11.07
CA LYS A 43 1.70 -0.98 -10.80
C LYS A 43 2.23 0.18 -9.97
N VAL A 44 3.05 -0.10 -8.95
CA VAL A 44 3.72 0.92 -8.13
C VAL A 44 4.73 1.72 -8.96
N ASP A 45 5.54 1.04 -9.77
CA ASP A 45 6.51 1.69 -10.68
C ASP A 45 5.81 2.66 -11.63
N LYS A 46 4.65 2.26 -12.18
CA LYS A 46 3.81 3.13 -13.00
C LYS A 46 3.27 4.32 -12.23
N MET A 47 2.80 4.14 -10.99
CA MET A 47 2.32 5.25 -10.15
C MET A 47 3.44 6.25 -9.87
N ILE A 48 4.63 5.77 -9.50
CA ILE A 48 5.82 6.60 -9.27
C ILE A 48 6.19 7.36 -10.55
N SER A 49 6.24 6.67 -11.69
CA SER A 49 6.54 7.27 -12.99
C SER A 49 5.50 8.31 -13.44
N GLN A 50 4.28 8.23 -12.91
CA GLN A 50 3.20 9.20 -13.14
C GLN A 50 3.17 10.33 -12.11
N GLY A 51 4.15 10.37 -11.18
CA GLY A 51 4.31 11.45 -10.21
C GLY A 51 3.63 11.22 -8.87
N ALA A 52 3.36 9.97 -8.47
CA ALA A 52 2.92 9.68 -7.11
C ALA A 52 4.06 9.95 -6.11
N ASP A 53 3.80 10.78 -5.10
CA ASP A 53 4.72 11.06 -4.00
C ASP A 53 4.69 9.95 -2.92
N MET A 54 3.59 9.19 -2.86
CA MET A 54 3.38 8.14 -1.88
C MET A 54 2.40 7.07 -2.40
N ILE A 55 2.43 5.89 -1.80
CA ILE A 55 1.53 4.77 -2.12
C ILE A 55 0.72 4.42 -0.88
N ASP A 56 -0.60 4.34 -1.04
CA ASP A 56 -1.54 3.97 0.00
C ASP A 56 -2.05 2.55 -0.21
N ILE A 57 -1.79 1.67 0.76
CA ILE A 57 -2.01 0.24 0.63
C ILE A 57 -3.21 -0.16 1.48
N GLY A 58 -4.27 -0.63 0.83
CA GLY A 58 -5.50 -1.06 1.49
C GLY A 58 -5.76 -2.56 1.31
N GLY A 59 -5.94 -3.29 2.41
CA GLY A 59 -6.29 -4.73 2.40
C GLY A 59 -7.78 -5.03 2.59
N TYR A 60 -8.55 -4.00 2.96
CA TYR A 60 -9.96 -4.06 3.32
C TYR A 60 -10.77 -3.13 2.41
N SER A 61 -11.82 -3.64 1.77
CA SER A 61 -12.68 -2.80 0.91
C SER A 61 -13.74 -2.08 1.74
N SER A 62 -13.77 -0.75 1.70
CA SER A 62 -14.81 0.09 2.31
C SER A 62 -16.07 0.27 1.45
N ARG A 63 -16.14 -0.38 0.28
CA ARG A 63 -17.29 -0.29 -0.63
C ARG A 63 -18.57 -0.88 -0.01
N PRO A 64 -19.76 -0.29 -0.26
CA PRO A 64 -21.02 -0.86 0.17
C PRO A 64 -21.18 -2.31 -0.30
N GLY A 65 -21.56 -3.22 0.62
CA GLY A 65 -21.75 -4.64 0.31
C GLY A 65 -20.46 -5.47 0.18
N ALA A 66 -19.28 -4.89 0.48
CA ALA A 66 -18.04 -5.67 0.53
C ALA A 66 -18.12 -6.76 1.62
N LYS A 67 -17.57 -7.94 1.32
CA LYS A 67 -17.43 -9.01 2.31
C LYS A 67 -16.47 -8.56 3.41
N GLU A 68 -16.86 -8.83 4.66
CA GLU A 68 -15.99 -8.58 5.80
C GLU A 68 -14.71 -9.40 5.67
N VAL A 69 -13.57 -8.75 5.94
CA VAL A 69 -12.26 -9.37 5.99
C VAL A 69 -11.86 -9.44 7.46
N ASN A 70 -11.53 -10.63 7.95
CA ASN A 70 -11.00 -10.75 9.31
C ASN A 70 -9.60 -10.10 9.41
N ILE A 71 -9.17 -9.80 10.63
CA ILE A 71 -7.93 -9.05 10.86
C ILE A 71 -6.71 -9.80 10.33
N ASP A 72 -6.63 -11.11 10.54
CA ASP A 72 -5.53 -11.95 10.09
C ASP A 72 -5.39 -11.97 8.57
N ASN A 73 -6.50 -11.97 7.83
CA ASN A 73 -6.49 -11.95 6.37
C ASN A 73 -6.07 -10.58 5.85
N GLU A 74 -6.49 -9.49 6.50
CA GLU A 74 -6.03 -8.15 6.15
C GLU A 74 -4.51 -8.04 6.34
N ILE A 75 -3.99 -8.48 7.49
CA ILE A 75 -2.55 -8.55 7.80
C ILE A 75 -1.80 -9.36 6.74
N LYS A 76 -2.27 -10.58 6.43
CA LYS A 76 -1.66 -11.46 5.42
C LYS A 76 -1.67 -10.87 4.01
N ARG A 77 -2.59 -9.93 3.72
CA ARG A 77 -2.65 -9.23 2.43
C ARG A 77 -1.66 -8.06 2.38
N VAL A 78 -1.62 -7.22 3.42
CA VAL A 78 -0.91 -5.93 3.35
C VAL A 78 0.58 -6.05 3.69
N LEU A 79 0.95 -6.83 4.71
CA LEU A 79 2.35 -6.85 5.18
C LEU A 79 3.34 -7.34 4.11
N PRO A 80 3.09 -8.46 3.40
CA PRO A 80 4.02 -8.91 2.36
C PRO A 80 4.18 -7.91 1.23
N VAL A 81 3.13 -7.13 0.95
CA VAL A 81 3.13 -6.11 -0.11
C VAL A 81 3.92 -4.89 0.32
N ILE A 82 3.76 -4.43 1.56
CA ILE A 82 4.56 -3.36 2.15
C ILE A 82 6.05 -3.72 2.08
N GLU A 83 6.42 -4.94 2.52
CA GLU A 83 7.80 -5.41 2.49
C GLU A 83 8.35 -5.50 1.06
N LEU A 84 7.58 -6.06 0.13
CA LEU A 84 7.94 -6.16 -1.28
C LEU A 84 8.23 -4.78 -1.90
N ILE A 85 7.38 -3.78 -1.61
CA ILE A 85 7.53 -2.42 -2.13
C ILE A 85 8.75 -1.73 -1.51
N LYS A 86 8.90 -1.78 -0.18
CA LYS A 86 10.07 -1.21 0.52
C LYS A 86 11.39 -1.78 0.00
N ASN A 87 11.44 -3.08 -0.27
CA ASN A 87 12.64 -3.74 -0.79
C ASN A 87 12.99 -3.32 -2.23
N LYS A 88 12.00 -2.90 -3.03
CA LYS A 88 12.21 -2.52 -4.43
C LYS A 88 12.40 -1.02 -4.62
N PHE A 89 11.72 -0.19 -3.83
CA PHE A 89 11.68 1.27 -3.96
C PHE A 89 12.10 1.89 -2.63
N ASN A 90 13.37 2.29 -2.54
CA ASN A 90 13.98 2.67 -1.27
C ASN A 90 13.49 4.02 -0.72
N ASP A 91 12.96 4.89 -1.60
CA ASP A 91 12.61 6.28 -1.27
C ASP A 91 11.10 6.55 -1.30
N ILE A 92 10.26 5.53 -1.55
CA ILE A 92 8.81 5.73 -1.63
C ILE A 92 8.19 5.78 -0.24
N ILE A 93 7.35 6.79 0.00
CA ILE A 93 6.54 6.87 1.21
C ILE A 93 5.37 5.87 1.08
N ILE A 94 5.17 5.07 2.12
CA ILE A 94 4.07 4.11 2.21
C ILE A 94 3.09 4.56 3.29
N SER A 95 1.82 4.64 2.90
CA SER A 95 0.66 4.77 3.77
C SER A 95 -0.07 3.42 3.86
N ILE A 96 -0.70 3.15 5.00
CA ILE A 96 -1.56 1.99 5.22
C ILE A 96 -2.99 2.47 5.44
N ASP A 97 -3.89 2.05 4.54
CA ASP A 97 -5.33 2.31 4.67
C ASP A 97 -5.95 1.19 5.50
N THR A 98 -6.07 1.46 6.81
CA THR A 98 -6.74 0.58 7.75
C THR A 98 -7.35 1.37 8.89
N PHE A 99 -8.52 0.90 9.35
CA PHE A 99 -9.16 1.39 10.57
C PHE A 99 -8.82 0.53 11.80
N ARG A 100 -8.04 -0.55 11.61
CA ARG A 100 -7.72 -1.51 12.66
C ARG A 100 -6.35 -1.20 13.26
N SER A 101 -6.32 -0.90 14.55
CA SER A 101 -5.09 -0.56 15.27
C SER A 101 -4.01 -1.64 15.15
N GLU A 102 -4.37 -2.92 15.20
CA GLU A 102 -3.39 -4.02 15.09
C GLU A 102 -2.71 -4.07 13.71
N VAL A 103 -3.46 -3.78 12.64
CA VAL A 103 -2.90 -3.72 11.28
C VAL A 103 -1.94 -2.54 11.17
N ALA A 104 -2.34 -1.38 11.69
CA ALA A 104 -1.51 -0.17 11.71
C ALA A 104 -0.19 -0.40 12.48
N ILE A 105 -0.26 -1.01 13.67
CA ILE A 105 0.93 -1.31 14.50
C ILE A 105 1.88 -2.26 13.76
N LYS A 106 1.36 -3.27 13.08
CA LYS A 106 2.18 -4.26 12.36
C LYS A 106 2.78 -3.72 11.04
N ALA A 107 2.26 -2.61 10.52
CA ALA A 107 2.67 -2.04 9.23
C ALA A 107 3.83 -1.02 9.33
N ILE A 108 4.15 -0.56 10.54
CA ILE A 108 5.26 0.37 10.82
C ILE A 108 6.59 -0.37 10.69
#